data_AF-A0A7J0BSB1-F1
#
_entry.id   AF-A0A7J0BSB1-F1
#
_cell.length_a   1.000
_cell.length_b   1.000
_cell.length_c   1.000
_cell.angle_alpha   90.00
_cell.angle_beta   90.00
_cell.angle_gamma   90.00
#
_symmetry.space_group_name_H-M   'P 1'
#
loop_
_entity.id
_entity.type
_entity.pdbx_description
1 polymer ?
#
loop_
_entity_poly.entity_id
_entity_poly.type
_entity_poly.pdbx_seq_one_letter_code
_entity_poly.pdbx_strand_id
1 'polypeptide(L)'
;MSFTRLHSHMLRHLQALTMHLEEQTPAHLSEHIPEHIPEQSHAQPVHMLHTALSALAGHAPVYDLLCTRKSPFFSHFSGTVVHPALNEDDIFSLLEDSLIFIREKTLRTSLLHATPFESKLLEWMECSGHWSPGDGTLFSTSFYFDIPLQIVREIMSQMPLVFSPSCYPVEITASSQQ
;
A
#
# COMPACT_ATOMS: atom_id res chain seq x y z
N MET A 1 12.87 -3.58 14.04
CA MET A 1 12.93 -2.12 13.77
C MET A 1 11.51 -1.57 13.72
N SER A 2 11.28 -0.25 13.78
CA SER A 2 9.93 0.36 13.76
C SER A 2 9.91 1.50 12.73
N PHE A 3 8.76 1.89 12.19
CA PHE A 3 8.65 3.02 11.25
C PHE A 3 9.19 4.31 11.85
N THR A 4 8.93 4.56 13.13
CA THR A 4 9.51 5.71 13.85
C THR A 4 11.04 5.65 13.88
N ARG A 5 11.63 4.46 14.02
CA ARG A 5 13.10 4.28 13.94
C ARG A 5 13.64 4.39 12.51
N LEU A 6 12.83 4.10 11.50
CA LEU A 6 13.17 4.24 10.09
C LEU A 6 12.97 5.67 9.58
N HIS A 7 12.33 6.54 10.36
CA HIS A 7 11.95 7.89 9.94
C HIS A 7 13.12 8.71 9.38
N SER A 8 14.25 8.76 10.09
CA SER A 8 15.44 9.48 9.61
C SER A 8 16.04 8.89 8.34
N HIS A 9 15.86 7.59 8.10
CA HIS A 9 16.29 6.94 6.86
C HIS A 9 15.35 7.29 5.70
N MET A 10 14.04 7.23 5.92
CA MET A 10 13.03 7.66 4.95
C MET A 10 13.25 9.12 4.52
N LEU A 11 13.53 10.03 5.47
CA LEU A 11 13.80 11.44 5.16
C LEU A 11 15.04 11.64 4.29
N ARG A 12 16.11 10.85 4.50
CA ARG A 12 17.31 10.93 3.66
C ARG A 12 17.02 10.51 2.22
N HIS A 13 16.26 9.44 2.04
CA HIS A 13 15.86 8.99 0.71
C HIS A 13 14.90 9.98 0.04
N LEU A 14 13.98 10.58 0.80
CA LEU A 14 13.12 11.65 0.27
C LEU A 14 13.95 12.80 -0.28
N GLN A 15 14.96 13.28 0.47
CA GLN A 15 15.86 14.33 -0.01
C GLN A 15 16.57 13.94 -1.31
N ALA A 16 17.12 12.73 -1.39
CA ALA A 16 17.78 12.24 -2.60
C ALA A 16 16.82 12.14 -3.80
N LEU A 17 15.61 11.63 -3.57
CA LEU A 17 14.57 11.53 -4.60
C LEU A 17 14.09 12.91 -5.05
N THR A 18 13.96 13.90 -4.15
CA THR A 18 13.61 15.27 -4.51
C THR A 18 14.66 15.86 -5.46
N MET A 19 15.95 15.74 -5.12
CA MET A 19 17.04 16.23 -5.97
C MET A 19 17.00 15.59 -7.36
N HIS A 20 16.76 14.28 -7.43
CA HIS A 20 16.66 13.56 -8.70
C HIS A 20 15.47 14.01 -9.55
N LEU A 21 14.30 14.23 -8.92
CA LEU A 21 13.11 14.73 -9.62
C LEU A 21 13.31 16.15 -10.15
N GLU A 22 13.99 17.02 -9.38
CA GLU A 22 14.30 18.39 -9.80
C GLU A 22 15.26 18.40 -11.01
N GLU A 23 16.30 17.57 -11.00
CA GLU A 23 17.24 17.41 -12.12
C GLU A 23 16.57 16.89 -13.41
N GLN A 24 15.50 16.08 -13.28
CA GLN A 24 14.72 15.57 -14.41
C GLN A 24 13.66 16.55 -14.92
N THR A 25 13.40 17.67 -14.24
CA THR A 25 12.51 18.72 -14.76
C THR A 25 13.28 19.58 -15.76
N PRO A 26 13.05 19.48 -17.09
CA PRO A 26 13.79 20.29 -18.04
C PRO A 26 13.43 21.77 -17.83
N ALA A 27 14.42 22.60 -17.51
CA ALA A 27 14.29 24.05 -17.44
C ALA A 27 14.02 24.72 -18.82
N HIS A 28 13.75 23.94 -19.88
CA HIS A 28 13.56 24.44 -21.24
C HIS A 28 12.44 23.69 -21.97
N LEU A 29 11.20 24.15 -21.82
CA LEU A 29 10.16 23.99 -22.83
C LEU A 29 9.41 25.31 -23.01
N SER A 30 10.10 26.28 -23.60
CA SER A 30 9.46 27.20 -24.55
C SER A 30 9.40 26.47 -25.89
N GLU A 31 8.19 26.39 -26.45
CA GLU A 31 7.90 26.14 -27.86
C GLU A 31 8.45 24.84 -28.47
N HIS A 32 7.69 23.75 -28.34
CA HIS A 32 7.25 22.91 -29.46
C HIS A 32 6.42 21.75 -28.92
N ILE A 33 5.19 21.59 -29.43
CA ILE A 33 4.33 20.43 -29.18
C ILE A 33 4.63 19.41 -30.28
N PRO A 34 5.13 18.20 -29.97
CA PRO A 34 4.98 17.06 -30.84
C PRO A 34 3.79 16.23 -30.36
N GLU A 35 2.77 16.14 -31.21
CA GLU A 35 1.71 15.14 -31.16
C GLU A 35 2.30 13.75 -31.47
N HIS A 36 3.00 13.14 -30.52
CA HIS A 36 3.27 11.69 -30.49
C HIS A 36 3.60 11.31 -29.04
N ILE A 37 2.60 10.82 -28.31
CA ILE A 37 2.82 10.10 -27.05
C ILE A 37 3.30 8.70 -27.44
N PRO A 38 4.57 8.39 -27.20
CA PRO A 38 4.82 7.19 -26.42
C PRO A 38 5.92 7.44 -25.38
N GLU A 39 5.80 6.69 -24.29
CA GLU A 39 6.86 6.20 -23.39
C GLU A 39 6.65 6.54 -21.92
N GLN A 40 6.45 5.45 -21.17
CA GLN A 40 6.30 5.35 -19.74
C GLN A 40 7.49 6.03 -19.07
N SER A 41 7.26 7.21 -18.50
CA SER A 41 8.30 7.99 -17.86
C SER A 41 8.80 7.26 -16.61
N HIS A 42 10.09 6.92 -16.58
CA HIS A 42 10.79 6.48 -15.38
C HIS A 42 10.64 7.46 -14.19
N ALA A 43 10.21 8.70 -14.44
CA ALA A 43 9.86 9.65 -13.39
C ALA A 43 8.59 9.28 -12.59
N GLN A 44 7.69 8.46 -13.16
CA GLN A 44 6.43 8.11 -12.50
C GLN A 44 6.64 7.21 -11.28
N PRO A 45 7.39 6.09 -11.33
CA PRO A 45 7.72 5.29 -10.14
C PRO A 45 8.49 6.08 -9.07
N VAL A 46 9.45 6.91 -9.47
CA VAL A 46 10.23 7.77 -8.54
C VAL A 46 9.31 8.74 -7.80
N HIS A 47 8.42 9.42 -8.53
CA HIS A 47 7.47 10.35 -7.94
C HIS A 47 6.45 9.65 -7.02
N MET A 48 5.99 8.45 -7.41
CA MET A 48 5.11 7.64 -6.56
C MET A 48 5.82 7.18 -5.30
N LEU A 49 7.05 6.70 -5.40
CA LEU A 49 7.86 6.30 -4.24
C LEU A 49 8.10 7.48 -3.30
N HIS A 50 8.46 8.65 -3.84
CA HIS A 50 8.62 9.86 -3.05
C HIS A 50 7.32 10.19 -2.28
N THR A 51 6.18 10.12 -2.96
CA THR A 51 4.85 10.36 -2.34
C THR A 51 4.55 9.33 -1.25
N ALA A 52 4.84 8.06 -1.50
CA ALA A 52 4.60 6.97 -0.57
C ALA A 52 5.48 7.09 0.68
N LEU A 53 6.79 7.29 0.51
CA LEU A 53 7.72 7.51 1.62
C LEU A 53 7.37 8.78 2.43
N SER A 54 6.86 9.82 1.77
CA SER A 54 6.37 11.03 2.46
C SER A 54 5.18 10.71 3.36
N ALA A 55 4.22 9.92 2.87
CA ALA A 55 3.05 9.50 3.65
C ALA A 55 3.46 8.64 4.86
N LEU A 56 4.37 7.68 4.65
CA LEU A 56 4.92 6.81 5.69
C LEU A 56 5.68 7.62 6.75
N ALA A 57 6.59 8.50 6.32
CA ALA A 57 7.37 9.33 7.23
C ALA A 57 6.48 10.29 8.04
N GLY A 58 5.51 10.95 7.39
CA GLY A 58 4.59 11.89 8.03
C GLY A 58 3.67 11.26 9.07
N HIS A 59 3.41 9.95 8.98
CA HIS A 59 2.52 9.23 9.89
C HIS A 59 3.18 8.01 10.54
N ALA A 60 4.51 8.00 10.67
CA ALA A 60 5.26 6.85 11.15
C ALA A 60 4.73 6.23 12.48
N PRO A 61 4.27 7.01 13.48
CA PRO A 61 3.67 6.43 14.69
C PRO A 61 2.36 5.66 14.44
N VAL A 62 1.55 6.11 13.46
CA VAL A 62 0.30 5.44 13.07
C VAL A 62 0.60 4.12 12.38
N TYR A 63 1.60 4.10 11.48
CA TYR A 63 2.07 2.88 10.84
C TYR A 63 2.66 1.88 11.86
N ASP A 64 3.40 2.36 12.87
CA ASP A 64 3.92 1.52 13.96
C ASP A 64 2.82 0.84 14.78
N LEU A 65 1.65 1.48 14.92
CA LEU A 65 0.49 0.95 15.64
C LEU A 65 -0.30 -0.06 14.81
N LEU A 66 -0.49 0.24 13.51
CA LEU A 66 -1.46 -0.46 12.68
C LEU A 66 -0.87 -1.58 11.82
N CYS A 67 0.35 -1.43 11.33
CA CYS A 67 0.88 -2.34 10.31
C CYS A 67 1.61 -3.55 10.91
N THR A 68 1.44 -4.70 10.27
CA THR A 68 2.02 -5.97 10.75
C THR A 68 3.52 -6.02 10.48
N ARG A 69 4.33 -5.99 11.54
CA ARG A 69 5.81 -6.03 11.43
C ARG A 69 6.41 -7.42 11.17
N LYS A 70 5.58 -8.47 11.21
CA LYS A 70 5.98 -9.86 10.92
C LYS A 70 5.72 -10.25 9.46
N SER A 71 5.67 -9.28 8.55
CA SER A 71 5.50 -9.52 7.12
C SER A 71 6.87 -9.55 6.39
N PRO A 72 6.99 -10.32 5.29
CA PRO A 72 8.17 -10.27 4.44
C PRO A 72 8.43 -8.86 3.90
N PHE A 73 7.37 -8.12 3.58
CA PHE A 73 7.44 -6.72 3.15
C PHE A 73 8.11 -5.81 4.19
N PHE A 74 7.79 -5.96 5.49
CA PHE A 74 8.45 -5.14 6.52
C PHE A 74 9.93 -5.48 6.68
N SER A 75 10.28 -6.76 6.58
CA SER A 75 11.68 -7.18 6.61
C SER A 75 12.46 -6.61 5.43
N HIS A 76 11.89 -6.71 4.22
CA HIS A 76 12.49 -6.17 3.01
C HIS A 76 12.60 -4.64 3.09
N PHE A 77 11.48 -3.94 3.30
CA PHE A 77 11.43 -2.48 3.45
C PHE A 77 12.45 -1.94 4.45
N SER A 78 12.51 -2.53 5.65
CA SER A 78 13.41 -2.06 6.70
C SER A 78 14.87 -2.32 6.38
N GLY A 79 15.20 -3.37 5.63
CA GLY A 79 16.55 -3.62 5.11
C GLY A 79 16.92 -2.65 3.99
N THR A 80 16.00 -2.43 3.04
CA THR A 80 16.24 -1.60 1.87
C THR A 80 16.34 -0.12 2.23
N VAL A 81 15.42 0.39 3.06
CA VAL A 81 15.42 1.80 3.44
C VAL A 81 16.62 2.20 4.31
N VAL A 82 17.27 1.26 5.01
CA VAL A 82 18.48 1.58 5.79
C VAL A 82 19.74 1.65 4.94
N HIS A 83 19.72 1.12 3.72
CA HIS A 83 20.84 1.25 2.81
C HIS A 83 21.12 2.73 2.51
N PRO A 84 22.41 3.10 2.40
CA PRO A 84 22.82 4.50 2.29
C PRO A 84 22.46 5.13 0.94
N ALA A 85 22.24 4.31 -0.09
CA ALA A 85 21.86 4.73 -1.42
C ALA A 85 20.88 3.72 -2.01
N LEU A 86 19.88 4.22 -2.74
CA LEU A 86 18.94 3.40 -3.50
C LEU A 86 19.48 3.22 -4.92
N ASN A 87 19.39 2.00 -5.44
CA ASN A 87 19.55 1.71 -6.86
C ASN A 87 18.17 1.69 -7.55
N GLU A 88 18.15 1.50 -8.87
CA GLU A 88 16.89 1.48 -9.64
C GLU A 88 15.96 0.32 -9.25
N ASP A 89 16.52 -0.85 -8.95
CA ASP A 89 15.75 -2.03 -8.53
C ASP A 89 15.07 -1.79 -7.16
N ASP A 90 15.71 -1.02 -6.27
CA ASP A 90 15.17 -0.68 -4.97
C ASP A 90 13.92 0.20 -5.07
N ILE A 91 13.77 0.99 -6.15
CA ILE A 91 12.66 1.95 -6.29
C ILE A 91 11.33 1.21 -6.36
N PHE A 92 11.23 0.22 -7.23
CA PHE A 92 10.01 -0.56 -7.41
C PHE A 92 9.71 -1.41 -6.18
N SER A 93 10.72 -2.10 -5.63
CA SER A 93 10.49 -2.94 -4.45
C SER A 93 10.10 -2.12 -3.22
N LEU A 94 10.68 -0.93 -3.00
CA LEU A 94 10.25 -0.03 -1.93
C LEU A 94 8.86 0.54 -2.19
N LEU A 95 8.49 0.79 -3.44
CA LEU A 95 7.14 1.24 -3.79
C LEU A 95 6.11 0.15 -3.48
N GLU A 96 6.37 -1.10 -3.85
CA GLU A 96 5.53 -2.26 -3.52
C GLU A 96 5.34 -2.40 -2.01
N ASP A 97 6.44 -2.41 -1.25
CA ASP A 97 6.38 -2.47 0.21
C ASP A 97 5.57 -1.31 0.80
N SER A 98 5.80 -0.09 0.31
CA SER A 98 5.10 1.11 0.80
C SER A 98 3.60 1.04 0.52
N LEU A 99 3.20 0.57 -0.66
CA LEU A 99 1.79 0.40 -1.05
C LEU A 99 1.10 -0.66 -0.19
N ILE A 100 1.81 -1.73 0.20
CA ILE A 100 1.31 -2.73 1.15
C ILE A 100 0.96 -2.09 2.49
N PHE A 101 1.82 -1.24 3.05
CA PHE A 101 1.54 -0.57 4.32
C PHE A 101 0.43 0.47 4.22
N ILE A 102 0.40 1.25 3.12
CA ILE A 102 -0.68 2.21 2.86
C ILE A 102 -2.01 1.47 2.76
N ARG A 103 -2.06 0.33 2.05
CA ARG A 103 -3.26 -0.51 1.94
C ARG A 103 -3.69 -1.05 3.31
N GLU A 104 -2.77 -1.60 4.09
CA GLU A 104 -3.08 -2.11 5.42
C GLU A 104 -3.62 -0.99 6.34
N LYS A 105 -2.95 0.16 6.40
CA LYS A 105 -3.41 1.33 7.17
C LYS A 105 -4.82 1.74 6.74
N THR A 106 -5.05 1.96 5.45
CA THR A 106 -6.34 2.47 4.94
C THR A 106 -7.49 1.51 5.18
N LEU A 107 -7.26 0.20 5.08
CA LEU A 107 -8.27 -0.80 5.44
C LEU A 107 -8.56 -0.84 6.95
N ARG A 108 -7.53 -0.64 7.78
CA ARG A 108 -7.69 -0.62 9.26
C ARG A 108 -8.36 0.66 9.77
N THR A 109 -8.16 1.80 9.11
CA THR A 109 -8.73 3.09 9.54
C THR A 109 -9.97 3.53 8.76
N SER A 110 -10.39 2.76 7.75
CA SER A 110 -11.29 3.19 6.68
C SER A 110 -10.68 4.26 5.76
N LEU A 111 -11.11 4.25 4.50
CA LEU A 111 -10.71 5.20 3.44
C LEU A 111 -10.98 6.66 3.81
N LEU A 112 -11.94 6.93 4.71
CA LEU A 112 -12.23 8.28 5.20
C LEU A 112 -11.07 8.91 5.99
N HIS A 113 -10.13 8.10 6.48
CA HIS A 113 -8.93 8.55 7.19
C HIS A 113 -7.65 8.39 6.35
N ALA A 114 -7.79 7.99 5.09
CA ALA A 114 -6.68 8.04 4.14
C ALA A 114 -6.34 9.51 3.87
N THR A 115 -5.05 9.83 3.88
CA THR A 115 -4.61 11.15 3.41
C THR A 115 -4.86 11.28 1.91
N PRO A 116 -5.00 12.50 1.37
CA PRO A 116 -5.16 12.68 -0.08
C PRO A 116 -4.05 12.02 -0.91
N PHE A 117 -2.83 11.98 -0.38
CA PHE A 117 -1.69 11.29 -1.00
C PHE A 117 -1.86 9.78 -1.03
N GLU A 118 -2.30 9.18 0.07
CA GLU A 118 -2.56 7.74 0.17
C GLU A 118 -3.69 7.32 -0.77
N SER A 119 -4.79 8.08 -0.82
CA SER A 119 -5.90 7.82 -1.74
C SER A 119 -5.45 7.89 -3.20
N LYS A 120 -4.69 8.92 -3.57
CA LYS A 120 -4.17 9.08 -4.95
C LYS A 120 -3.19 7.97 -5.33
N LEU A 121 -2.35 7.51 -4.40
CA LEU A 121 -1.43 6.40 -4.63
C LEU A 121 -2.17 5.08 -4.87
N LEU A 122 -3.20 4.80 -4.06
CA LEU A 122 -4.02 3.60 -4.24
C LEU A 122 -4.82 3.66 -5.55
N GLU A 123 -5.42 4.80 -5.87
CA GLU A 123 -6.12 5.00 -7.14
C GLU A 123 -5.17 4.83 -8.34
N TRP A 124 -3.97 5.43 -8.27
CA TRP A 124 -2.94 5.25 -9.29
C TRP A 124 -2.58 3.78 -9.46
N MET A 125 -2.30 3.07 -8.36
CA MET A 125 -1.95 1.65 -8.38
C MET A 125 -3.05 0.84 -9.07
N GLU A 126 -4.32 1.04 -8.66
CA GLU A 126 -5.47 0.33 -9.21
C GLU A 126 -5.74 0.65 -10.69
N CYS A 127 -5.40 1.86 -11.16
CA CYS A 127 -5.59 2.29 -12.55
C CYS A 127 -4.36 2.06 -13.45
N SER A 128 -3.19 1.82 -12.88
CA SER A 128 -1.92 1.77 -13.62
C SER A 128 -1.80 0.57 -14.56
N GLY A 129 -2.52 -0.51 -14.27
CA GLY A 129 -2.41 -1.78 -15.00
C GLY A 129 -1.08 -2.52 -14.79
N HIS A 130 -0.19 -2.02 -13.91
CA HIS A 130 1.10 -2.66 -13.62
C HIS A 130 0.96 -3.92 -12.77
N TRP A 131 -0.03 -3.96 -11.87
CA TRP A 131 -0.33 -5.10 -11.01
C TRP A 131 -1.80 -5.47 -11.14
N SER A 132 -2.09 -6.76 -11.12
CA SER A 132 -3.46 -7.26 -11.20
C SER A 132 -3.68 -8.37 -10.17
N PRO A 133 -4.93 -8.58 -9.68
CA PRO A 133 -5.22 -9.62 -8.68
C PRO A 133 -4.81 -11.05 -9.10
N GLY A 134 -4.54 -11.30 -10.39
CA GLY A 134 -4.20 -12.63 -10.91
C GLY A 134 -2.80 -12.74 -11.52
N ASP A 135 -1.93 -11.75 -11.36
CA ASP A 135 -0.59 -11.77 -11.99
C ASP A 135 0.39 -12.79 -11.37
N GLY A 136 0.02 -13.41 -10.24
CA GLY A 136 0.81 -14.44 -9.56
C GLY A 136 1.96 -13.89 -8.72
N THR A 137 2.11 -12.58 -8.59
CA THR A 137 3.13 -11.97 -7.74
C THR A 137 2.74 -12.04 -6.26
N LEU A 138 3.76 -12.08 -5.39
CA LEU A 138 3.56 -12.01 -3.94
C LEU A 138 2.89 -10.69 -3.54
N PHE A 139 3.30 -9.59 -4.17
CA PHE A 139 2.72 -8.26 -3.95
C PHE A 139 1.22 -8.26 -4.23
N SER A 140 0.79 -8.65 -5.43
CA SER A 140 -0.64 -8.64 -5.81
C SER A 140 -1.47 -9.58 -4.94
N THR A 141 -0.95 -10.77 -4.63
CA THR A 141 -1.62 -11.71 -3.71
C THR A 141 -1.85 -11.06 -2.34
N SER A 142 -0.82 -10.40 -1.81
CA SER A 142 -0.87 -9.77 -0.49
C SER A 142 -1.79 -8.55 -0.46
N PHE A 143 -1.69 -7.70 -1.49
CA PHE A 143 -2.42 -6.44 -1.60
C PHE A 143 -3.93 -6.67 -1.77
N TYR A 144 -4.32 -7.59 -2.66
CA TYR A 144 -5.73 -7.82 -3.00
C TYR A 144 -6.43 -8.82 -2.10
N PHE A 145 -5.71 -9.77 -1.50
CA PHE A 145 -6.33 -10.87 -0.74
C PHE A 145 -5.82 -10.97 0.69
N ASP A 146 -4.52 -11.19 0.91
CA ASP A 146 -4.06 -11.58 2.25
C ASP A 146 -4.30 -10.49 3.30
N ILE A 147 -3.97 -9.23 2.98
CA ILE A 147 -4.18 -8.12 3.90
C ILE A 147 -5.68 -7.89 4.19
N PRO A 148 -6.55 -7.74 3.17
CA PRO A 148 -7.99 -7.66 3.41
C PRO A 148 -8.53 -8.82 4.25
N LEU A 149 -8.16 -10.06 3.93
CA LEU A 149 -8.63 -11.25 4.65
C LEU A 149 -8.11 -11.30 6.08
N GLN A 150 -6.86 -10.92 6.32
CA GLN A 150 -6.28 -10.82 7.65
C GLN A 150 -7.08 -9.84 8.51
N ILE A 151 -7.38 -8.66 7.99
CA ILE A 151 -8.14 -7.62 8.71
C ILE A 151 -9.57 -8.09 9.00
N VAL A 152 -10.26 -8.70 8.03
CA VAL A 152 -11.60 -9.27 8.23
C VAL A 152 -11.59 -10.32 9.33
N ARG A 153 -10.62 -11.26 9.32
CA ARG A 153 -10.49 -12.29 10.35
C ARG A 153 -10.24 -11.70 11.73
N GLU A 154 -9.39 -10.67 11.81
CA GLU A 154 -9.10 -9.97 13.06
C GLU A 154 -10.36 -9.28 13.61
N ILE A 155 -11.09 -8.54 12.77
CA ILE A 155 -12.36 -7.89 13.14
C ILE A 155 -13.37 -8.94 13.63
N MET A 156 -13.56 -10.04 12.90
CA MET A 156 -14.48 -11.12 13.27
C MET A 156 -14.10 -11.77 14.61
N SER A 157 -12.81 -11.92 14.91
CA SER A 157 -12.35 -12.50 16.17
C SER A 157 -12.59 -11.60 17.39
N GLN A 158 -12.72 -10.29 17.17
CA GLN A 158 -12.98 -9.30 18.22
C GLN A 158 -14.47 -9.06 18.43
N MET A 159 -15.33 -9.52 17.52
CA MET A 159 -16.78 -9.47 17.75
C MET A 159 -17.14 -10.50 18.82
N PRO A 160 -17.75 -10.09 19.95
CA PRO A 160 -18.32 -11.06 20.86
C PRO A 160 -19.36 -11.86 20.08
N LEU A 161 -19.23 -13.19 20.10
CA LEU A 161 -20.26 -14.10 19.59
C LEU A 161 -21.53 -13.87 20.42
N VAL A 162 -22.33 -12.89 20.04
CA VAL A 162 -23.75 -12.87 20.40
C VAL A 162 -24.37 -13.94 19.53
N PHE A 163 -24.24 -15.20 19.97
CA PHE A 163 -25.13 -16.27 19.54
C PHE A 163 -26.53 -15.85 19.99
N SER A 164 -27.23 -15.07 19.16
CA SER A 164 -28.68 -15.07 19.21
C SER A 164 -29.10 -16.44 18.69
N PRO A 165 -29.77 -17.28 19.50
CA PRO A 165 -30.36 -18.50 18.97
C PRO A 165 -31.26 -18.09 17.81
N SER A 166 -30.96 -18.64 16.63
CA SER A 166 -31.68 -18.42 15.39
C SER A 166 -33.19 -18.31 15.64
N CYS A 167 -33.77 -17.14 15.34
CA CYS A 167 -35.22 -16.94 15.30
C CYS A 167 -35.87 -17.56 14.07
N TYR A 168 -35.13 -18.32 13.25
CA TYR A 168 -35.75 -19.07 12.16
C TYR A 168 -36.44 -20.31 12.74
N PRO A 169 -37.79 -20.39 12.69
CA PRO A 169 -38.47 -21.62 13.03
C PRO A 169 -38.07 -22.68 11.99
N VAL A 170 -37.47 -23.77 12.47
CA VAL A 170 -37.37 -24.99 11.68
C VAL A 170 -38.76 -25.62 11.70
N GLU A 171 -39.56 -25.36 10.66
CA GLU A 171 -40.79 -26.12 10.45
C GLU A 171 -40.41 -27.56 10.07
N ILE A 172 -40.34 -28.43 11.08
CA ILE A 172 -40.28 -29.88 10.88
C ILE A 172 -41.69 -30.31 10.48
N THR A 173 -41.96 -30.33 9.18
CA THR A 173 -43.14 -31.00 8.63
C THR A 173 -42.93 -32.51 8.72
N ALA A 174 -43.35 -33.08 9.84
CA ALA A 174 -43.51 -34.53 9.98
C ALA A 174 -44.61 -34.98 9.02
N SER A 175 -44.22 -35.51 7.86
CA SER A 175 -45.12 -36.22 6.96
C SER A 175 -45.39 -37.60 7.54
N SER A 176 -46.45 -37.70 8.34
CA SER A 176 -47.06 -38.99 8.69
C SER A 176 -47.67 -39.60 7.44
N GLN A 177 -46.99 -40.57 6.82
CA GLN A 177 -47.61 -41.45 5.85
C GLN A 177 -48.24 -42.64 6.60
N GLN A 178 -49.52 -42.84 6.31
CA GLN A 178 -50.35 -43.99 6.69
C GLN A 178 -49.91 -45.26 5.97
#